data_AF-A0A3C0G0L3-F1
#
_entry.id   AF-A0A3C0G0L3-F1
#
_cell.length_a   1.000
_cell.length_b   1.000
_cell.length_c   1.000
_cell.angle_alpha   90.00
_cell.angle_beta   90.00
_cell.angle_gamma   90.00
#
_symmetry.space_group_name_H-M   'P 1'
#
loop_
_entity.id
_entity.type
_entity.pdbx_description
1 polymer ?
#
loop_
_entity_poly.entity_id
_entity_poly.type
_entity_poly.pdbx_seq_one_letter_code
_entity_poly.pdbx_strand_id
1 'polypeptide(L)'
;MIIKTSKSTMYDSAKTITTFDSLKRGIEKHGDTIIVSERNNIGDNISTPKPDAYYQVNTLKQKHFNEDLQSNDHYLIWKSQLPFLVGETASFRTTKNPHTYNRLGWYSYQWGEGRFGAKNCDRDRWNKFVNDTKVKFRDWRDTGDNIVILLQKPGDSSLNALESTKDVVVKRAYLEWVATLIVNIRKYTDRPIVIRPHPKFTRYKYNWDMLYHVLGMNLDLVEFLDSSILR
;
A
#
# COMPACT_ATOMS: atom_id res chain seq x y z
N MET A 1 -18.95 1.64 -20.17
CA MET A 1 -18.42 1.37 -18.83
C MET A 1 -18.94 2.41 -17.85
N ILE A 2 -19.84 2.02 -16.97
CA ILE A 2 -20.28 2.79 -15.81
C ILE A 2 -19.44 2.37 -14.60
N ILE A 3 -18.66 3.29 -14.03
CA ILE A 3 -17.88 3.05 -12.82
C ILE A 3 -18.57 3.66 -11.59
N LYS A 4 -18.83 2.87 -10.54
CA LYS A 4 -19.42 3.36 -9.27
C LYS A 4 -18.36 3.41 -8.16
N THR A 5 -18.41 4.44 -7.32
CA THR A 5 -17.52 4.62 -6.14
C THR A 5 -18.29 5.26 -4.98
N SER A 6 -17.84 5.11 -3.74
CA SER A 6 -18.44 5.79 -2.57
C SER A 6 -17.74 7.12 -2.27
N LYS A 7 -18.47 8.09 -1.70
CA LYS A 7 -17.86 9.28 -1.07
C LYS A 7 -16.82 8.89 0.00
N SER A 8 -17.05 7.83 0.77
CA SER A 8 -16.15 7.36 1.84
C SER A 8 -14.78 6.92 1.34
N THR A 9 -14.69 6.21 0.22
CA THR A 9 -13.38 5.89 -0.40
C THR A 9 -12.68 7.13 -0.96
N MET A 10 -13.40 8.23 -1.20
CA MET A 10 -12.85 9.48 -1.72
C MET A 10 -12.35 10.46 -0.63
N TYR A 11 -12.80 10.36 0.61
CA TYR A 11 -12.62 11.43 1.62
C TYR A 11 -11.30 11.42 2.40
N ASP A 12 -10.41 10.42 2.23
CA ASP A 12 -9.20 10.24 3.06
C ASP A 12 -8.06 11.28 2.80
N SER A 13 -8.27 12.24 1.90
CA SER A 13 -7.68 13.61 1.90
C SER A 13 -7.97 14.34 0.57
N ALA A 14 -7.65 15.63 0.50
CA ALA A 14 -7.65 16.41 -0.75
C ALA A 14 -6.78 15.82 -1.88
N LYS A 15 -5.90 14.86 -1.57
CA LYS A 15 -5.01 14.15 -2.52
C LYS A 15 -5.76 13.07 -3.31
N THR A 16 -6.80 12.51 -2.71
CA THR A 16 -7.69 11.53 -3.33
C THR A 16 -8.52 12.18 -4.44
N ILE A 17 -8.96 13.43 -4.22
CA ILE A 17 -9.68 14.26 -5.20
C ILE A 17 -8.88 14.37 -6.51
N THR A 18 -7.61 14.80 -6.44
CA THR A 18 -6.75 14.91 -7.63
C THR A 18 -6.50 13.59 -8.38
N THR A 19 -6.60 12.46 -7.67
CA THR A 19 -6.51 11.12 -8.29
C THR A 19 -7.80 10.78 -9.03
N PHE A 20 -8.94 10.96 -8.36
CA PHE A 20 -10.25 10.70 -8.92
C PHE A 20 -10.55 11.60 -10.13
N ASP A 21 -10.28 12.90 -10.05
CA ASP A 21 -10.51 13.84 -11.16
C ASP A 21 -9.73 13.46 -12.42
N SER A 22 -8.54 12.90 -12.25
CA SER A 22 -7.68 12.47 -13.35
C SER A 22 -8.18 11.16 -13.97
N LEU A 23 -8.68 10.23 -13.16
CA LEU A 23 -9.34 9.02 -13.63
C LEU A 23 -10.68 9.35 -14.33
N LYS A 24 -11.50 10.20 -13.72
CA LYS A 24 -12.78 10.71 -14.24
C LYS A 24 -12.60 11.32 -15.64
N ARG A 25 -11.70 12.29 -15.81
CA ARG A 25 -11.41 12.90 -17.12
C ARG A 25 -10.92 11.88 -18.15
N GLY A 26 -10.21 10.84 -17.73
CA GLY A 26 -9.78 9.75 -18.60
C GLY A 26 -10.97 8.94 -19.12
N ILE A 27 -11.85 8.53 -18.21
CA ILE A 27 -13.10 7.78 -18.48
C ILE A 27 -14.01 8.59 -19.42
N GLU A 28 -14.32 9.84 -19.06
CA GLU A 28 -15.20 10.73 -19.84
C GLU A 28 -14.64 11.01 -21.25
N LYS A 29 -13.31 11.15 -21.40
CA LYS A 29 -12.65 11.33 -22.70
C LYS A 29 -12.86 10.13 -23.64
N HIS A 30 -13.09 8.93 -23.11
CA HIS A 30 -13.35 7.72 -23.90
C HIS A 30 -14.84 7.40 -24.08
N GLY A 31 -15.74 8.31 -23.67
CA GLY A 31 -17.19 8.14 -23.80
C GLY A 31 -17.84 7.31 -22.68
N ASP A 32 -17.07 6.97 -21.64
CA ASP A 32 -17.54 6.25 -20.46
C ASP A 32 -17.99 7.22 -19.35
N THR A 33 -18.71 6.70 -18.33
CA THR A 33 -19.30 7.52 -17.25
C THR A 33 -18.85 7.03 -15.87
N ILE A 34 -18.55 7.97 -14.96
CA ILE A 34 -18.27 7.66 -13.55
C ILE A 34 -19.35 8.26 -12.64
N ILE A 35 -19.90 7.43 -11.75
CA ILE A 35 -21.00 7.76 -10.84
C ILE A 35 -20.48 7.73 -9.40
N VAL A 36 -20.51 8.88 -8.73
CA VAL A 36 -20.18 8.99 -7.30
C VAL A 36 -21.43 8.72 -6.49
N SER A 37 -21.45 7.58 -5.80
CA SER A 37 -22.46 7.21 -4.82
C SER A 37 -22.13 7.84 -3.47
N GLU A 38 -23.16 8.16 -2.70
CA GLU A 38 -22.99 8.33 -1.25
C GLU A 38 -22.71 6.96 -0.59
N ARG A 39 -22.17 6.98 0.64
CA ARG A 39 -21.99 5.77 1.44
C ARG A 39 -23.35 5.09 1.65
N ASN A 40 -23.37 3.77 1.74
CA ASN A 40 -24.58 2.91 1.79
C ASN A 40 -25.37 2.82 0.47
N ASN A 41 -25.27 3.78 -0.47
CA ASN A 41 -26.02 3.76 -1.75
C ASN A 41 -25.39 2.90 -2.87
N ILE A 42 -24.38 2.07 -2.55
CA ILE A 42 -23.72 1.20 -3.54
C ILE A 42 -24.66 0.11 -4.08
N GLY A 43 -25.51 -0.50 -3.24
CA GLY A 43 -26.42 -1.57 -3.62
C GLY A 43 -27.68 -1.10 -4.33
N ASP A 44 -28.66 -0.60 -3.57
CA ASP A 44 -30.08 -0.91 -3.85
C ASP A 44 -30.95 0.26 -4.36
N ASN A 45 -30.34 1.40 -4.72
CA ASN A 45 -31.09 2.57 -5.16
C ASN A 45 -31.51 2.46 -6.64
N ILE A 46 -32.80 2.20 -6.87
CA ILE A 46 -33.47 1.89 -8.15
C ILE A 46 -33.20 2.93 -9.27
N SER A 47 -32.91 4.17 -8.90
CA SER A 47 -32.59 5.27 -9.83
C SER A 47 -31.13 5.29 -10.31
N THR A 48 -30.23 4.50 -9.72
CA THR A 48 -28.81 4.46 -10.15
C THR A 48 -28.59 3.35 -11.19
N PRO A 49 -28.01 3.65 -12.36
CA PRO A 49 -27.64 2.63 -13.33
C PRO A 49 -26.73 1.56 -12.70
N LYS A 50 -26.99 0.29 -13.03
CA LYS A 50 -26.11 -0.82 -12.64
C LYS A 50 -24.70 -0.56 -13.23
N PRO A 51 -23.64 -0.55 -12.42
CA PRO A 51 -22.29 -0.35 -12.93
C PRO A 51 -21.79 -1.54 -13.73
N ASP A 52 -20.87 -1.29 -14.65
CA ASP A 52 -20.05 -2.31 -15.31
C ASP A 52 -18.84 -2.68 -14.44
N ALA A 53 -18.34 -1.72 -13.66
CA ALA A 53 -17.18 -1.87 -12.78
C ALA A 53 -17.25 -0.94 -11.56
N TYR A 54 -16.38 -1.16 -10.57
CA TYR A 54 -16.23 -0.27 -9.42
C TYR A 54 -14.87 0.42 -9.37
N TYR A 55 -14.80 1.53 -8.65
CA TYR A 55 -13.56 2.16 -8.21
C TYR A 55 -13.54 2.30 -6.70
N GLN A 56 -12.43 1.90 -6.08
CA GLN A 56 -12.14 2.10 -4.68
C GLN A 56 -10.74 2.69 -4.49
N VAL A 57 -10.50 3.26 -3.31
CA VAL A 57 -9.18 3.73 -2.89
C VAL A 57 -8.70 2.85 -1.75
N ASN A 58 -7.42 2.43 -1.79
CA ASN A 58 -6.85 1.42 -0.90
C ASN A 58 -7.53 0.03 -1.01
N THR A 59 -7.10 -0.91 -0.17
CA THR A 59 -7.71 -2.24 0.01
C THR A 59 -8.18 -2.40 1.46
N LEU A 60 -9.13 -3.30 1.68
CA LEU A 60 -9.65 -3.60 3.00
C LEU A 60 -8.53 -4.14 3.91
N LYS A 61 -8.27 -3.43 5.02
CA LYS A 61 -7.24 -3.84 6.00
C LYS A 61 -7.88 -4.80 6.99
N GLN A 62 -7.21 -5.91 7.34
CA GLN A 62 -7.82 -6.97 8.18
C GLN A 62 -8.48 -6.43 9.47
N LYS A 63 -7.86 -5.45 10.12
CA LYS A 63 -8.40 -4.79 11.32
C LYS A 63 -9.82 -4.21 11.19
N HIS A 64 -10.32 -3.94 9.98
CA HIS A 64 -11.68 -3.43 9.74
C HIS A 64 -12.75 -4.55 9.58
N PHE A 65 -12.37 -5.84 9.57
CA PHE A 65 -13.32 -6.95 9.36
C PHE A 65 -14.33 -7.20 10.52
N ASN A 66 -14.32 -6.38 11.58
CA ASN A 66 -15.31 -6.46 12.68
C ASN A 66 -16.04 -5.11 12.88
N GLU A 67 -15.81 -4.13 11.99
CA GLU A 67 -16.78 -3.06 11.76
C GLU A 67 -17.90 -3.65 10.89
N ASP A 68 -19.09 -3.05 10.88
CA ASP A 68 -20.28 -3.60 10.21
C ASP A 68 -20.02 -3.87 8.72
N LEU A 69 -19.68 -5.13 8.40
CA LEU A 69 -19.18 -5.54 7.08
C LEU A 69 -20.16 -5.17 5.95
N GLN A 70 -21.46 -5.24 6.23
CA GLN A 70 -22.52 -4.91 5.28
C GLN A 70 -22.55 -3.42 4.89
N SER A 71 -21.98 -2.54 5.72
CA SER A 71 -21.82 -1.10 5.44
C SER A 71 -20.47 -0.74 4.80
N ASN A 72 -19.56 -1.72 4.66
CA ASN A 72 -18.22 -1.49 4.16
C ASN A 72 -18.19 -1.52 2.61
N ASP A 73 -17.87 -0.39 2.00
CA ASP A 73 -17.83 -0.22 0.54
C ASP A 73 -16.98 -1.31 -0.16
N HIS A 74 -15.86 -1.71 0.44
CA HIS A 74 -14.99 -2.77 -0.10
C HIS A 74 -15.67 -4.15 -0.10
N TYR A 75 -16.46 -4.45 0.93
CA TYR A 75 -17.20 -5.71 1.02
C TYR A 75 -18.37 -5.73 0.02
N LEU A 76 -19.05 -4.60 -0.19
CA LEU A 76 -20.08 -4.48 -1.24
C LEU A 76 -19.50 -4.64 -2.65
N ILE A 77 -18.35 -4.00 -2.92
CA ILE A 77 -17.62 -4.16 -4.19
C ILE A 77 -17.19 -5.62 -4.40
N TRP A 78 -16.61 -6.27 -3.38
CA TRP A 78 -16.23 -7.68 -3.44
C TRP A 78 -17.44 -8.61 -3.66
N LYS A 79 -18.52 -8.42 -2.89
CA LYS A 79 -19.78 -9.20 -3.00
C LYS A 79 -20.43 -9.06 -4.38
N SER A 80 -20.24 -7.92 -5.07
CA SER A 80 -20.82 -7.68 -6.39
C SER A 80 -20.31 -8.61 -7.51
N GLN A 81 -19.11 -9.20 -7.33
CA GLN A 81 -18.37 -9.97 -8.34
C GLN A 81 -18.07 -9.22 -9.66
N LEU A 82 -18.31 -7.90 -9.73
CA LEU A 82 -17.94 -7.08 -10.88
C LEU A 82 -16.44 -6.70 -10.85
N PRO A 83 -15.82 -6.42 -12.01
CA PRO A 83 -14.46 -5.88 -12.07
C PRO A 83 -14.31 -4.59 -11.25
N PHE A 84 -13.16 -4.39 -10.61
CA PHE A 84 -12.90 -3.15 -9.89
C PHE A 84 -11.46 -2.66 -10.00
N LEU A 85 -11.31 -1.35 -10.11
CA LEU A 85 -10.04 -0.63 -10.06
C LEU A 85 -9.75 -0.19 -8.63
N VAL A 86 -8.50 -0.36 -8.22
CA VAL A 86 -7.99 0.10 -6.93
C VAL A 86 -7.00 1.23 -7.15
N GLY A 87 -7.37 2.43 -6.70
CA GLY A 87 -6.50 3.60 -6.62
C GLY A 87 -5.70 3.62 -5.32
N GLU A 88 -4.43 4.02 -5.44
CA GLU A 88 -3.55 4.24 -4.29
C GLU A 88 -2.55 5.36 -4.64
N THR A 89 -2.10 6.08 -3.63
CA THR A 89 -1.14 7.18 -3.72
C THR A 89 0.21 6.75 -4.32
N ALA A 90 0.85 7.72 -4.97
CA ALA A 90 2.17 7.57 -5.59
C ALA A 90 3.23 7.04 -4.62
N SER A 91 4.09 6.13 -5.11
CA SER A 91 5.24 5.61 -4.34
C SER A 91 6.28 6.70 -4.06
N PHE A 92 6.52 7.60 -5.03
CA PHE A 92 7.59 8.61 -4.98
C PHE A 92 7.11 9.94 -4.39
N ARG A 93 6.99 9.97 -3.06
CA ARG A 93 6.41 11.09 -2.29
C ARG A 93 7.28 12.34 -2.15
N THR A 94 8.53 12.31 -2.61
CA THR A 94 9.52 13.39 -2.51
C THR A 94 9.74 14.17 -3.82
N THR A 95 8.94 13.89 -4.85
CA THR A 95 9.01 14.60 -6.14
C THR A 95 8.31 15.95 -6.06
N LYS A 96 8.59 16.87 -7.01
CA LYS A 96 7.95 18.21 -7.06
C LYS A 96 6.41 18.15 -7.10
N ASN A 97 5.85 17.11 -7.72
CA ASN A 97 4.41 16.86 -7.82
C ASN A 97 4.10 15.44 -7.30
N PRO A 98 4.12 15.20 -5.98
CA PRO A 98 4.14 13.86 -5.38
C PRO A 98 2.79 13.12 -5.43
N HIS A 99 1.78 13.70 -6.11
CA HIS A 99 0.41 13.21 -6.23
C HIS A 99 -0.07 13.12 -7.68
N THR A 100 0.84 13.26 -8.67
CA THR A 100 0.53 13.08 -10.11
C THR A 100 0.61 11.61 -10.52
N TYR A 101 1.58 10.85 -10.00
CA TYR A 101 1.88 9.47 -10.41
C TYR A 101 1.25 8.43 -9.48
N ASN A 102 -0.07 8.46 -9.36
CA ASN A 102 -0.82 7.52 -8.53
C ASN A 102 -0.83 6.13 -9.16
N ARG A 103 -1.00 5.11 -8.30
CA ARG A 103 -1.07 3.71 -8.70
C ARG A 103 -2.53 3.34 -8.96
N LEU A 104 -2.76 2.69 -10.09
CA LEU A 104 -4.04 2.10 -10.47
C LEU A 104 -3.77 0.64 -10.87
N GLY A 105 -4.42 -0.30 -10.18
CA GLY A 105 -4.37 -1.73 -10.50
C GLY A 105 -5.77 -2.33 -10.44
N TRP A 106 -6.07 -3.28 -11.32
CA TRP A 106 -7.30 -4.07 -11.18
C TRP A 106 -7.17 -5.01 -9.99
N TYR A 107 -8.25 -5.12 -9.22
CA TYR A 107 -8.43 -5.96 -8.02
C TYR A 107 -7.56 -5.60 -6.80
N SER A 108 -6.34 -5.11 -7.00
CA SER A 108 -5.45 -4.65 -5.92
C SER A 108 -4.39 -3.66 -6.44
N TYR A 109 -3.82 -2.87 -5.52
CA TYR A 109 -2.61 -2.09 -5.75
C TYR A 109 -1.33 -2.80 -5.29
N GLN A 110 -1.46 -3.99 -4.68
CA GLN A 110 -0.34 -4.76 -4.13
C GLN A 110 0.37 -5.58 -5.21
N TRP A 111 1.63 -5.92 -4.94
CA TRP A 111 2.42 -6.80 -5.80
C TRP A 111 1.90 -8.24 -5.70
N GLY A 112 1.95 -8.99 -6.80
CA GLY A 112 1.34 -10.33 -6.92
C GLY A 112 -0.18 -10.32 -7.11
N GLU A 113 -0.91 -9.48 -6.38
CA GLU A 113 -2.38 -9.38 -6.47
C GLU A 113 -2.87 -8.51 -7.63
N GLY A 114 -2.27 -7.33 -7.83
CA GLY A 114 -2.76 -6.31 -8.73
C GLY A 114 -2.42 -6.55 -10.21
N ARG A 115 -3.39 -6.34 -11.11
CA ARG A 115 -3.13 -6.35 -12.56
C ARG A 115 -2.99 -4.92 -13.07
N PHE A 116 -1.76 -4.53 -13.41
CA PHE A 116 -1.41 -3.14 -13.78
C PHE A 116 -1.39 -2.85 -15.29
N GLY A 117 -1.80 -3.81 -16.14
CA GLY A 117 -1.80 -3.64 -17.60
C GLY A 117 -0.42 -3.40 -18.23
N ALA A 118 0.67 -3.73 -17.52
CA ALA A 118 2.04 -3.37 -17.91
C ALA A 118 2.69 -4.28 -18.97
N LYS A 119 2.00 -5.34 -19.42
CA LYS A 119 2.50 -6.21 -20.50
C LYS A 119 2.62 -5.41 -21.80
N ASN A 120 3.74 -5.55 -22.50
CA ASN A 120 4.06 -4.83 -23.74
C ASN A 120 3.94 -3.29 -23.62
N CYS A 121 4.20 -2.73 -22.44
CA CYS A 121 4.28 -1.28 -22.25
C CYS A 121 5.72 -0.79 -22.42
N ASP A 122 5.91 0.25 -23.22
CA ASP A 122 7.21 0.86 -23.47
C ASP A 122 7.77 1.63 -22.26
N ARG A 123 9.02 2.08 -22.42
CA ARG A 123 9.69 2.95 -21.43
C ARG A 123 9.17 4.40 -21.46
N ASP A 124 8.24 4.75 -22.34
CA ASP A 124 7.67 6.10 -22.50
C ASP A 124 7.15 6.68 -21.17
N ARG A 125 6.42 5.88 -20.38
CA ARG A 125 5.87 6.28 -19.07
C ARG A 125 6.97 6.58 -18.06
N TRP A 126 8.05 5.79 -18.07
CA TRP A 126 9.22 6.01 -17.21
C TRP A 126 10.05 7.22 -17.66
N ASN A 127 10.26 7.38 -18.97
CA ASN A 127 10.95 8.54 -19.54
C ASN A 127 10.19 9.84 -19.19
N LYS A 128 8.85 9.83 -19.31
CA LYS A 128 8.02 10.95 -18.85
C LYS A 128 8.12 11.16 -17.33
N PHE A 129 8.07 10.10 -16.52
CA PHE A 129 8.25 10.21 -15.07
C PHE A 129 9.59 10.87 -14.70
N VAL A 130 10.71 10.44 -15.30
CA VAL A 130 12.03 11.06 -15.09
C VAL A 130 12.04 12.52 -15.54
N ASN A 131 11.45 12.83 -16.69
CA ASN A 131 11.42 14.19 -17.25
C ASN A 131 10.58 15.15 -16.39
N ASP A 132 9.42 14.74 -15.91
CA ASP A 132 8.52 15.56 -15.09
C ASP A 132 9.02 15.72 -13.64
N THR A 133 9.57 14.65 -13.04
CA THR A 133 9.93 14.62 -11.61
C THR A 133 11.41 14.90 -11.30
N LYS A 134 12.29 14.76 -12.30
CA LYS A 134 13.76 14.75 -12.18
C LYS A 134 14.33 13.64 -11.27
N VAL A 135 13.54 12.61 -10.93
CA VAL A 135 14.03 11.42 -10.23
C VAL A 135 15.05 10.70 -11.11
N LYS A 136 16.26 10.50 -10.57
CA LYS A 136 17.29 9.67 -11.18
C LYS A 136 17.18 8.26 -10.62
N PHE A 137 16.74 7.31 -11.45
CA PHE A 137 16.94 5.90 -11.15
C PHE A 137 18.43 5.59 -11.13
N ARG A 138 18.83 4.69 -10.23
CA ARG A 138 20.17 4.11 -10.16
C ARG A 138 20.01 2.62 -10.41
N ASP A 139 20.98 2.03 -11.10
CA ASP A 139 21.02 0.58 -11.29
C ASP A 139 21.11 -0.15 -9.95
N TRP A 140 20.64 -1.40 -9.93
CA TRP A 140 20.72 -2.25 -8.76
C TRP A 140 22.18 -2.49 -8.36
N ARG A 141 22.43 -2.64 -7.06
CA ARG A 141 23.75 -2.96 -6.50
C ARG A 141 23.61 -4.14 -5.54
N ASP A 142 24.42 -5.15 -5.78
CA ASP A 142 24.72 -6.30 -4.91
C ASP A 142 25.83 -5.98 -3.90
N THR A 143 26.79 -5.16 -4.33
CA THR A 143 27.93 -4.64 -3.58
C THR A 143 27.58 -3.45 -2.67
N GLY A 144 28.37 -3.31 -1.61
CA GLY A 144 28.20 -2.34 -0.51
C GLY A 144 28.48 -3.02 0.83
N ASP A 145 28.62 -2.24 1.89
CA ASP A 145 29.07 -2.77 3.19
C ASP A 145 27.91 -3.41 3.97
N ASN A 146 26.84 -2.64 4.18
CA ASN A 146 25.74 -2.97 5.08
C ASN A 146 24.50 -3.54 4.36
N ILE A 147 23.75 -4.39 5.05
CA ILE A 147 22.45 -4.92 4.62
C ILE A 147 21.34 -4.13 5.31
N VAL A 148 20.56 -3.35 4.55
CA VAL A 148 19.53 -2.45 5.11
C VAL A 148 18.15 -3.09 5.07
N ILE A 149 17.56 -3.37 6.23
CA ILE A 149 16.19 -3.86 6.37
C ILE A 149 15.25 -2.69 6.63
N LEU A 150 14.47 -2.29 5.63
CA LEU A 150 13.44 -1.26 5.74
C LEU A 150 12.15 -1.87 6.29
N LEU A 151 11.74 -1.51 7.51
CA LEU A 151 10.50 -1.97 8.12
C LEU A 151 9.31 -1.12 7.68
N GLN A 152 8.18 -1.78 7.47
CA GLN A 152 6.88 -1.14 7.21
C GLN A 152 6.17 -0.84 8.54
N LYS A 153 5.16 0.03 8.50
CA LYS A 153 4.26 0.28 9.62
C LYS A 153 3.34 -0.94 9.87
N PRO A 154 3.34 -1.55 11.07
CA PRO A 154 2.37 -2.60 11.42
C PRO A 154 0.92 -2.09 11.40
N GLY A 155 -0.04 -2.99 11.12
CA GLY A 155 -1.46 -2.63 10.95
C GLY A 155 -1.72 -1.86 9.66
N ASP A 156 -0.98 -2.16 8.59
CA ASP A 156 -1.17 -1.63 7.24
C ASP A 156 -1.56 -2.73 6.23
N SER A 157 -2.35 -2.37 5.22
CA SER A 157 -2.87 -3.30 4.20
C SER A 157 -1.77 -4.04 3.44
N SER A 158 -0.59 -3.42 3.25
CA SER A 158 0.56 -4.08 2.62
C SER A 158 1.19 -5.21 3.45
N LEU A 159 0.77 -5.37 4.72
CA LEU A 159 1.17 -6.46 5.59
C LEU A 159 0.05 -7.48 5.85
N ASN A 160 -1.13 -7.34 5.22
CA ASN A 160 -2.30 -8.22 5.40
C ASN A 160 -1.98 -9.74 5.29
N ALA A 161 -0.90 -10.16 4.62
CA ALA A 161 -0.48 -11.56 4.52
C ALA A 161 0.37 -12.06 5.73
N LEU A 162 0.91 -11.15 6.55
CA LEU A 162 1.59 -11.44 7.81
C LEU A 162 0.67 -11.26 9.03
N GLU A 163 -0.43 -10.53 8.88
CA GLU A 163 -1.49 -10.40 9.89
C GLU A 163 -2.48 -11.57 9.72
N SER A 164 -2.85 -12.28 10.79
CA SER A 164 -3.78 -13.43 10.73
C SER A 164 -4.91 -13.39 11.76
N THR A 165 -4.73 -12.64 12.85
CA THR A 165 -5.72 -12.41 13.92
C THR A 165 -5.53 -11.01 14.50
N LYS A 166 -6.58 -10.37 15.03
CA LYS A 166 -6.50 -8.98 15.55
C LYS A 166 -6.11 -8.91 17.03
N ASP A 167 -4.83 -9.03 17.38
CA ASP A 167 -4.31 -8.36 18.59
C ASP A 167 -2.77 -8.25 18.63
N VAL A 168 -2.17 -8.11 19.82
CA VAL A 168 -0.73 -8.21 20.15
C VAL A 168 -0.02 -9.35 19.39
N VAL A 169 -0.73 -10.44 19.06
CA VAL A 169 -0.23 -11.54 18.21
C VAL A 169 0.37 -11.02 16.89
N VAL A 170 -0.23 -10.03 16.23
CA VAL A 170 0.32 -9.41 14.99
C VAL A 170 1.67 -8.75 15.26
N LYS A 171 1.78 -8.05 16.39
CA LYS A 171 3.00 -7.31 16.77
C LYS A 171 4.16 -8.27 17.01
N ARG A 172 3.84 -9.41 17.65
CA ARG A 172 4.77 -10.50 17.88
C ARG A 172 5.15 -11.19 16.57
N ALA A 173 4.18 -11.63 15.77
CA ALA A 173 4.40 -12.27 14.47
C ALA A 173 5.22 -11.41 13.49
N TYR A 174 4.99 -10.09 13.46
CA TYR A 174 5.79 -9.18 12.64
C TYR A 174 7.26 -9.13 13.07
N LEU A 175 7.52 -9.11 14.39
CA LEU A 175 8.88 -9.12 14.92
C LEU A 175 9.54 -10.50 14.84
N GLU A 176 8.78 -11.59 14.99
CA GLU A 176 9.25 -12.96 14.74
C GLU A 176 9.60 -13.17 13.25
N TRP A 177 8.86 -12.55 12.33
CA TRP A 177 9.20 -12.52 10.90
C TRP A 177 10.49 -11.73 10.64
N VAL A 178 10.68 -10.56 11.26
CA VAL A 178 11.95 -9.80 11.18
C VAL A 178 13.12 -10.63 11.76
N ALA A 179 12.94 -11.28 12.91
CA ALA A 179 13.94 -12.14 13.52
C ALA A 179 14.30 -13.33 12.60
N THR A 180 13.30 -14.00 12.04
CA THR A 180 13.48 -15.11 11.08
C THR A 180 14.20 -14.65 9.81
N LEU A 181 13.91 -13.44 9.31
CA LEU A 181 14.61 -12.84 8.17
C LEU A 181 16.10 -12.60 8.49
N ILE A 182 16.41 -12.04 9.67
CA ILE A 182 17.80 -11.83 10.13
C ILE A 182 18.54 -13.16 10.24
N VAL A 183 17.96 -14.16 10.91
CA VAL A 183 18.54 -15.51 11.04
C VAL A 183 18.78 -16.15 9.68
N ASN A 184 17.88 -15.98 8.71
CA ASN A 184 18.05 -16.51 7.36
C ASN A 184 19.13 -15.78 6.55
N ILE A 185 19.26 -14.45 6.70
CA ILE A 185 20.37 -13.67 6.08
C ILE A 185 21.72 -14.12 6.67
N ARG A 186 21.79 -14.28 7.99
CA ARG A 186 23.01 -14.67 8.72
C ARG A 186 23.58 -16.06 8.35
N LYS A 187 22.80 -16.92 7.69
CA LYS A 187 23.28 -18.19 7.10
C LYS A 187 24.22 -18.00 5.90
N TYR A 188 24.25 -16.81 5.32
CA TYR A 188 24.98 -16.52 4.08
C TYR A 188 25.97 -15.34 4.20
N THR A 189 25.94 -14.55 5.29
CA THR A 189 26.81 -13.37 5.44
C THR A 189 26.92 -12.82 6.87
N ASP A 190 28.13 -12.34 7.16
CA ASP A 190 28.61 -11.64 8.36
C ASP A 190 28.41 -10.12 8.35
N ARG A 191 28.25 -9.50 7.17
CA ARG A 191 28.03 -8.04 6.94
C ARG A 191 27.06 -7.40 7.94
N PRO A 192 27.28 -6.15 8.41
CA PRO A 192 26.38 -5.51 9.37
C PRO A 192 24.96 -5.37 8.82
N ILE A 193 23.96 -5.59 9.68
CA ILE A 193 22.54 -5.46 9.32
C ILE A 193 21.99 -4.19 9.97
N VAL A 194 21.49 -3.24 9.17
CA VAL A 194 20.94 -1.97 9.64
C VAL A 194 19.42 -2.01 9.53
N ILE A 195 18.74 -2.03 10.66
CA ILE A 195 17.28 -2.09 10.75
C ILE A 195 16.73 -0.67 10.83
N ARG A 196 15.83 -0.34 9.91
CA ARG A 196 15.22 0.99 9.77
C ARG A 196 13.72 0.94 10.02
N PRO A 197 13.25 1.25 11.24
CA PRO A 197 11.82 1.40 11.52
C PRO A 197 11.15 2.46 10.63
N HIS A 198 9.90 2.21 10.25
CA HIS A 198 9.06 3.20 9.57
C HIS A 198 8.93 4.50 10.40
N PRO A 199 8.90 5.73 9.83
CA PRO A 199 8.84 6.98 10.61
C PRO A 199 7.60 7.17 11.52
N LYS A 200 6.58 6.30 11.41
CA LYS A 200 5.42 6.25 12.32
C LYS A 200 5.42 5.03 13.27
N PHE A 201 6.52 4.27 13.33
CA PHE A 201 6.68 3.09 14.19
C PHE A 201 6.66 3.50 15.67
N THR A 202 7.38 4.56 16.04
CA THR A 202 7.48 5.14 17.40
C THR A 202 6.17 5.67 18.01
N ARG A 203 5.10 5.87 17.22
CA ARG A 203 3.77 6.16 17.80
C ARG A 203 3.13 4.94 18.47
N TYR A 204 3.65 3.76 18.17
CA TYR A 204 3.36 2.53 18.90
C TYR A 204 4.56 2.30 19.82
N LYS A 205 4.34 2.08 21.12
CA LYS A 205 5.39 1.69 22.06
C LYS A 205 5.84 0.25 21.79
N TYR A 206 6.51 0.02 20.67
CA TYR A 206 7.27 -1.19 20.42
C TYR A 206 8.48 -1.18 21.35
N ASN A 207 8.50 -2.08 22.32
CA ASN A 207 9.70 -2.31 23.07
C ASN A 207 10.66 -3.17 22.21
N TRP A 208 11.83 -2.62 21.87
CA TRP A 208 12.85 -3.36 21.14
C TRP A 208 13.35 -4.56 21.96
N ASP A 209 13.27 -4.50 23.30
CA ASP A 209 13.56 -5.63 24.20
C ASP A 209 12.76 -6.89 23.82
N MET A 210 11.55 -6.75 23.26
CA MET A 210 10.78 -7.92 22.80
C MET A 210 11.40 -8.57 21.57
N LEU A 211 12.04 -7.79 20.67
CA LEU A 211 12.79 -8.33 19.54
C LEU A 211 14.13 -8.93 20.00
N TYR A 212 14.83 -8.30 20.94
CA TYR A 212 16.04 -8.87 21.56
C TYR A 212 15.73 -10.21 22.26
N HIS A 213 14.64 -10.26 23.04
CA HIS A 213 14.19 -11.46 23.75
C HIS A 213 13.69 -12.58 22.81
N VAL A 214 13.02 -12.24 21.70
CA VAL A 214 12.62 -13.20 20.66
C VAL A 214 13.83 -13.74 19.88
N LEU A 215 14.86 -12.91 19.67
CA LEU A 215 16.07 -13.33 18.96
C LEU A 215 16.95 -14.24 19.84
N GLY A 216 17.23 -13.87 21.08
CA GLY A 216 18.17 -14.60 21.94
C GLY A 216 19.61 -14.68 21.40
N MET A 217 19.93 -13.86 20.39
CA MET A 217 21.22 -13.83 19.70
C MET A 217 22.13 -12.75 20.26
N ASN A 218 23.44 -12.96 20.15
CA ASN A 218 24.38 -11.85 20.25
C ASN A 218 24.25 -10.96 18.99
N LEU A 219 24.13 -9.64 19.18
CA LEU A 219 23.63 -8.71 18.16
C LEU A 219 24.58 -7.54 17.87
N ASP A 220 25.87 -7.68 18.21
CA ASP A 220 26.95 -6.70 18.01
C ASP A 220 27.08 -6.15 16.57
N LEU A 221 26.51 -6.84 15.58
CA LEU A 221 26.49 -6.46 14.15
C LEU A 221 25.08 -6.13 13.63
N VAL A 222 24.17 -5.67 14.51
CA VAL A 222 22.81 -5.24 14.15
C VAL A 222 22.51 -3.85 14.73
N GLU A 223 22.46 -2.85 13.86
CA GLU A 223 22.21 -1.45 14.23
C GLU A 223 20.71 -1.09 14.06
N PHE A 224 20.12 -0.41 15.03
CA PHE A 224 18.76 0.14 14.96
C PHE A 224 18.81 1.66 14.83
N LEU A 225 18.57 2.18 13.63
CA LEU A 225 18.53 3.63 13.41
C LEU A 225 17.21 4.24 13.92
N ASP A 226 17.28 5.32 14.69
CA ASP A 226 16.07 5.99 15.17
C ASP A 226 15.27 6.62 14.01
N SER A 227 13.99 6.27 13.99
CA SER A 227 12.93 6.89 13.18
C SER A 227 12.86 8.42 13.25
N SER A 228 13.33 9.06 14.33
CA SER A 228 13.28 10.52 14.49
C SER A 228 14.20 11.26 13.50
N ILE A 229 15.30 10.62 13.10
CA ILE A 229 16.34 11.12 12.17
C ILE A 229 15.80 11.16 10.71
N LEU A 230 14.60 10.61 10.46
CA LEU A 230 14.05 10.38 9.12
C LEU A 230 12.98 11.42 8.71
N ARG A 231 13.26 12.71 8.92
CA ARG A 231 12.36 13.83 8.56
C ARG A 231 12.98 14.77 7.54
#